data_AF-A0A517PKX5-F1
#
_entry.id   AF-A0A517PKX5-F1
#
_cell.length_a   1.000
_cell.length_b   1.000
_cell.length_c   1.000
_cell.angle_alpha   90.00
_cell.angle_beta   90.00
_cell.angle_gamma   90.00
#
_symmetry.space_group_name_H-M   'P 1'
#
loop_
_entity.id
_entity.type
_entity.pdbx_description
1 polymer ?
#
loop_
_entity_poly.entity_id
_entity_poly.type
_entity_poly.pdbx_seq_one_letter_code
_entity_poly.pdbx_strand_id
1 'polypeptide(L)'
;MIFSRNLILLTFMFVLLAAPAIESSEQKENAQKDKPFSIPEKIKKKQVGKWEASKAMLLRSGKQLAVVINAKRTNYELSDGSEKITTPVTVFSDSESGSIWAGREQVGYLETDNKILGFQIIEYMIFWSESSLNHDPKSTSPDITNRFEKDITGGSFYLDMDAANEGQTNLKDVIKNPEMCSRGSGGSTPIVTGFQWDKNLLKLRLIDQTKQYEATVWIDMKSRKAKKAEEKRTKYGEKIFQEQVEAARVRADKMAKEKNNQ
;
A
#
# COMPACT_ATOMS: atom_id res chain seq x y z
N MET A 1 -26.66 22.37 55.94
CA MET A 1 -26.32 21.11 55.25
C MET A 1 -26.12 21.35 53.74
N ILE A 2 -25.22 22.27 53.36
CA ILE A 2 -25.03 22.72 51.95
C ILE A 2 -23.60 22.44 51.45
N PHE A 3 -22.64 22.20 52.36
CA PHE A 3 -21.23 21.98 52.02
C PHE A 3 -20.92 20.61 51.39
N SER A 4 -21.74 19.58 51.61
CA SER A 4 -21.49 18.24 51.05
C SER A 4 -21.96 18.05 49.61
N ARG A 5 -22.92 18.86 49.14
CA ARG A 5 -23.45 18.77 47.76
C ARG A 5 -22.53 19.43 46.73
N ASN A 6 -21.84 20.51 47.11
CA ASN A 6 -20.91 21.20 46.22
C ASN A 6 -19.58 20.44 46.03
N LEU A 7 -19.18 19.59 46.98
CA LEU A 7 -17.96 18.80 46.88
C LEU A 7 -18.10 17.61 45.90
N ILE A 8 -19.29 17.02 45.80
CA ILE A 8 -19.58 15.90 44.88
C ILE A 8 -19.68 16.39 43.42
N LEU A 9 -20.18 17.60 43.19
CA LEU A 9 -20.22 18.20 41.85
C LEU A 9 -18.83 18.58 41.33
N LEU A 10 -17.92 18.99 42.22
CA LEU A 10 -16.52 19.28 41.87
C LEU A 10 -15.72 18.01 41.53
N THR A 11 -15.93 16.89 42.23
CA THR A 11 -15.24 15.63 41.90
C THR A 11 -15.73 15.02 40.58
N PHE A 12 -17.02 15.10 40.25
CA PHE A 12 -17.53 14.62 38.95
C PHE A 12 -17.03 15.46 37.76
N MET A 13 -16.87 16.78 37.90
CA MET A 13 -16.25 17.60 36.84
C MET A 13 -14.78 17.25 36.61
N PHE A 14 -14.01 16.94 37.67
CA PHE A 14 -12.61 16.53 37.51
C PHE A 14 -12.46 15.16 36.83
N VAL A 15 -13.35 14.20 37.08
CA VAL A 15 -13.33 12.89 36.38
C VAL A 15 -13.72 13.03 34.91
N LEU A 16 -14.69 13.90 34.59
CA LEU A 16 -15.11 14.18 33.20
C LEU A 16 -14.11 15.03 32.41
N LEU A 17 -13.29 15.85 33.07
CA LEU A 17 -12.20 16.60 32.45
C LEU A 17 -10.89 15.79 32.34
N ALA A 18 -10.68 14.80 33.22
CA ALA A 18 -9.52 13.91 33.17
C ALA A 18 -9.68 12.77 32.14
N ALA A 19 -10.90 12.27 31.91
CA ALA A 19 -11.15 11.20 30.93
C ALA A 19 -10.65 11.54 29.49
N PRO A 20 -10.95 12.71 28.90
CA PRO A 20 -10.41 13.06 27.57
C PRO A 20 -8.90 13.34 27.60
N ALA A 21 -8.33 13.77 28.74
CA ALA A 21 -6.89 13.96 28.87
C ALA A 21 -6.14 12.62 28.89
N ILE A 22 -6.68 11.62 29.60
CA ILE A 22 -6.12 10.26 29.71
C ILE A 22 -6.32 9.48 28.40
N GLU A 23 -7.49 9.57 27.75
CA GLU A 23 -7.70 8.98 26.42
C GLU A 23 -6.78 9.64 25.37
N SER A 24 -6.55 10.96 25.45
CA SER A 24 -5.63 11.65 24.54
C SER A 24 -4.15 11.30 24.79
N SER A 25 -3.78 11.00 26.05
CA SER A 25 -2.41 10.59 26.37
C SER A 25 -2.16 9.13 26.01
N GLU A 26 -3.10 8.22 26.26
CA GLU A 26 -2.96 6.81 25.88
C GLU A 26 -3.03 6.63 24.35
N GLN A 27 -3.86 7.39 23.62
CA GLN A 27 -3.82 7.40 22.16
C GLN A 27 -2.52 7.98 21.60
N LYS A 28 -1.96 9.04 22.21
CA LYS A 28 -0.66 9.58 21.80
C LYS A 28 0.49 8.62 22.13
N GLU A 29 0.46 7.97 23.29
CA GLU A 29 1.49 7.01 23.70
C GLU A 29 1.46 5.75 22.83
N ASN A 30 0.28 5.26 22.44
CA ASN A 30 0.14 4.14 21.52
C ASN A 30 0.49 4.52 20.06
N ALA A 31 0.15 5.74 19.61
CA ALA A 31 0.55 6.23 18.28
C ALA A 31 2.08 6.45 18.17
N GLN A 32 2.77 6.68 19.28
CA GLN A 32 4.22 6.83 19.33
C GLN A 32 4.95 5.47 19.46
N LYS A 33 4.29 4.42 19.97
CA LYS A 33 4.83 3.05 20.06
C LYS A 33 4.90 2.30 18.73
N ASP A 34 4.13 2.73 17.71
CA ASP A 34 4.07 2.04 16.41
C ASP A 34 5.06 2.60 15.37
N LYS A 35 5.84 3.64 15.69
CA LYS A 35 6.86 4.18 14.79
C LYS A 35 8.23 3.58 15.12
N PRO A 36 8.85 2.83 14.20
CA PRO A 36 10.15 2.20 14.45
C PRO A 36 11.28 3.21 14.72
N PHE A 37 11.13 4.47 14.28
CA PHE A 37 12.08 5.53 14.60
C PHE A 37 11.39 6.75 15.19
N SER A 38 11.95 7.26 16.28
CA SER A 38 11.40 8.39 17.04
C SER A 38 12.02 9.75 16.68
N ILE A 39 13.20 9.78 16.03
CA ILE A 39 13.94 11.01 15.67
C ILE A 39 14.51 10.90 14.24
N PRO A 40 13.90 11.53 13.22
CA PRO A 40 14.34 11.42 11.82
C PRO A 40 15.80 11.79 11.56
N GLU A 41 16.34 12.79 12.25
CA GLU A 41 17.70 13.29 12.07
C GLU A 41 18.78 12.27 12.49
N LYS A 42 18.40 11.30 13.33
CA LYS A 42 19.31 10.23 13.79
C LYS A 42 19.31 9.02 12.86
N ILE A 43 18.37 8.95 11.92
CA ILE A 43 18.23 7.81 11.02
C ILE A 43 19.36 7.83 9.99
N LYS A 44 20.21 6.81 10.06
CA LYS A 44 21.26 6.55 9.09
C LYS A 44 20.69 5.75 7.92
N LYS A 45 21.05 6.16 6.70
CA LYS A 45 20.77 5.44 5.45
C LYS A 45 22.03 4.71 5.01
N LYS A 46 21.93 3.40 4.78
CA LYS A 46 23.04 2.58 4.28
C LYS A 46 22.58 1.69 3.13
N GLN A 47 23.24 1.76 1.98
CA GLN A 47 23.00 0.84 0.88
C GLN A 47 23.55 -0.56 1.26
N VAL A 48 22.72 -1.60 1.15
CA VAL A 48 23.07 -2.98 1.55
C VAL A 48 23.38 -3.88 0.34
N GLY A 49 22.91 -3.51 -0.85
CA GLY A 49 23.21 -4.18 -2.12
C GLY A 49 23.92 -3.25 -3.11
N LYS A 50 24.24 -3.73 -4.32
CA LYS A 50 24.60 -2.85 -5.43
C LYS A 50 23.33 -2.45 -6.20
N TRP A 51 23.42 -1.38 -6.97
CA TRP A 51 22.36 -1.07 -7.93
C TRP A 51 22.34 -2.12 -9.03
N GLU A 52 21.18 -2.74 -9.21
CA GLU A 52 20.94 -3.78 -10.21
C GLU A 52 19.92 -3.30 -11.23
N ALA A 53 20.03 -3.81 -12.46
CA ALA A 53 19.03 -3.55 -13.49
C ALA A 53 17.70 -4.19 -13.08
N SER A 54 16.62 -3.41 -13.20
CA SER A 54 15.27 -3.81 -12.85
C SER A 54 14.27 -3.29 -13.89
N LYS A 55 12.99 -3.56 -13.67
CA LYS A 55 11.87 -3.12 -14.49
C LYS A 55 10.82 -2.47 -13.61
N ALA A 56 10.16 -1.45 -14.14
CA ALA A 56 9.04 -0.76 -13.49
C ALA A 56 7.86 -0.66 -14.46
N MET A 57 6.63 -0.77 -13.95
CA MET A 57 5.43 -0.51 -14.74
C MET A 57 5.04 0.96 -14.62
N LEU A 58 5.02 1.69 -15.74
CA LEU A 58 4.68 3.11 -15.80
C LEU A 58 3.46 3.33 -16.71
N LEU A 59 2.43 4.00 -16.21
CA LEU A 59 1.36 4.57 -17.02
C LEU A 59 1.68 6.03 -17.34
N ARG A 60 2.13 6.28 -18.57
CA ARG A 60 2.52 7.62 -19.05
C ARG A 60 1.32 8.55 -19.21
N SER A 61 1.58 9.85 -19.11
CA SER A 61 0.57 10.86 -19.34
C SER A 61 0.02 10.77 -20.78
N GLY A 62 -1.30 10.82 -20.92
CA GLY A 62 -1.99 10.70 -22.22
C GLY A 62 -1.90 9.32 -22.90
N LYS A 63 -1.26 8.30 -22.29
CA LYS A 63 -1.21 6.94 -22.84
C LYS A 63 -2.20 6.03 -22.16
N GLN A 64 -2.91 5.19 -22.92
CA GLN A 64 -3.96 4.35 -22.34
C GLN A 64 -3.43 3.21 -21.47
N LEU A 65 -2.35 2.53 -21.87
CA LEU A 65 -1.85 1.32 -21.21
C LEU A 65 -0.53 1.60 -20.51
N ALA A 66 -0.32 0.95 -19.35
CA ALA A 66 0.97 0.94 -18.70
C ALA A 66 2.00 0.17 -19.53
N VAL A 67 3.25 0.62 -19.47
CA VAL A 67 4.40 0.04 -20.17
C VAL A 67 5.47 -0.38 -19.17
N VAL A 68 6.28 -1.36 -19.56
CA VAL A 68 7.43 -1.78 -18.76
C VAL A 68 8.64 -0.96 -19.19
N ILE A 69 9.21 -0.19 -18.26
CA ILE A 69 10.41 0.63 -18.47
C ILE A 69 11.62 0.05 -17.74
N ASN A 70 12.81 0.48 -18.15
CA ASN A 70 14.04 0.17 -17.44
C ASN A 70 14.11 0.95 -16.13
N ALA A 71 14.53 0.29 -15.06
CA ALA A 71 14.78 0.90 -13.77
C ALA A 71 16.07 0.34 -13.17
N LYS A 72 16.52 0.94 -12.06
CA LYS A 72 17.53 0.37 -11.17
C LYS A 72 16.90 0.10 -9.81
N ARG A 73 17.30 -1.00 -9.17
CA ARG A 73 16.83 -1.41 -7.85
C ARG A 73 18.01 -1.67 -6.92
N THR A 74 17.85 -1.37 -5.64
CA THR A 74 18.76 -1.81 -4.57
C THR A 74 17.98 -1.91 -3.26
N ASN A 75 18.65 -2.33 -2.18
CA ASN A 75 18.09 -2.31 -0.83
C ASN A 75 18.85 -1.30 0.03
N TYR A 76 18.11 -0.52 0.81
CA TYR A 76 18.65 0.35 1.84
C TYR A 76 18.21 -0.11 3.21
N GLU A 77 19.13 0.05 4.15
CA GLU A 77 18.92 -0.10 5.56
C GLU A 77 18.80 1.28 6.19
N LEU A 78 17.73 1.46 6.95
CA LEU A 78 17.49 2.59 7.82
C LEU A 78 17.68 2.14 9.26
N SER A 79 18.42 2.90 10.05
CA SER A 79 18.63 2.60 11.47
C SER A 79 18.88 3.87 12.29
N ASP A 80 18.29 3.94 13.48
CA ASP A 80 18.57 4.98 14.48
C ASP A 80 19.54 4.51 15.58
N GLY A 81 20.07 3.29 15.48
CA GLY A 81 20.95 2.64 16.45
C GLY A 81 20.24 1.64 17.37
N SER A 82 18.92 1.76 17.56
CA SER A 82 18.10 0.79 18.31
C SER A 82 17.36 -0.16 17.38
N GLU A 83 16.74 0.39 16.34
CA GLU A 83 15.96 -0.36 15.37
C GLU A 83 16.61 -0.32 14.00
N LYS A 84 16.17 -1.25 13.15
CA LYS A 84 16.69 -1.41 11.80
C LYS A 84 15.61 -1.93 10.87
N ILE A 85 15.43 -1.25 9.75
CA ILE A 85 14.50 -1.64 8.70
C ILE A 85 15.24 -1.67 7.37
N THR A 86 15.06 -2.74 6.61
CA THR A 86 15.54 -2.84 5.24
C THR A 86 14.37 -2.64 4.29
N THR A 87 14.53 -1.76 3.31
CA THR A 87 13.53 -1.50 2.28
C THR A 87 14.14 -1.54 0.88
N PRO A 88 13.43 -2.09 -0.11
CA PRO A 88 13.80 -1.93 -1.50
C PRO A 88 13.57 -0.49 -1.96
N VAL A 89 14.49 0.00 -2.78
CA VAL A 89 14.42 1.29 -3.46
C VAL A 89 14.51 1.05 -4.96
N THR A 90 13.65 1.75 -5.70
CA THR A 90 13.68 1.78 -7.16
C THR A 90 13.92 3.21 -7.63
N VAL A 91 14.74 3.35 -8.68
CA VAL A 91 14.95 4.63 -9.37
C VAL A 91 14.84 4.46 -10.88
N PHE A 92 14.28 5.43 -11.57
CA PHE A 92 14.25 5.48 -13.03
C PHE A 92 14.03 6.89 -13.56
N SER A 93 14.42 7.09 -14.82
CA SER A 93 14.02 8.23 -15.64
C SER A 93 13.25 7.68 -16.83
N ASP A 94 12.06 8.21 -17.10
CA ASP A 94 11.38 7.90 -18.35
C ASP A 94 12.01 8.70 -19.49
N SER A 95 12.46 8.00 -20.52
CA SER A 95 13.16 8.62 -21.66
C SER A 95 12.23 9.42 -22.58
N GLU A 96 10.91 9.21 -22.52
CA GLU A 96 9.97 9.94 -23.37
C GLU A 96 9.58 11.29 -22.77
N SER A 97 9.32 11.33 -21.46
CA SER A 97 8.89 12.55 -20.78
C SER A 97 9.96 13.25 -19.94
N GLY A 98 11.04 12.55 -19.59
CA GLY A 98 12.04 13.04 -18.63
C GLY A 98 11.58 13.00 -17.17
N SER A 99 10.38 12.49 -16.90
CA SER A 99 9.88 12.30 -15.53
C SER A 99 10.75 11.30 -14.78
N ILE A 100 11.00 11.56 -13.49
CA ILE A 100 11.87 10.73 -12.66
C ILE A 100 11.11 10.15 -11.48
N TRP A 101 11.52 8.97 -11.06
CA TRP A 101 11.16 8.39 -9.79
C TRP A 101 12.43 8.03 -9.02
N ALA A 102 12.42 8.34 -7.73
CA ALA A 102 13.33 7.73 -6.78
C ALA A 102 12.65 7.61 -5.42
N GLY A 103 12.70 6.43 -4.83
CA GLY A 103 12.08 6.18 -3.54
C GLY A 103 11.84 4.70 -3.32
N ARG A 104 11.03 4.37 -2.31
CA ARG A 104 10.63 3.00 -2.01
C ARG A 104 10.09 2.32 -3.27
N GLU A 105 10.42 1.05 -3.46
CA GLU A 105 9.86 0.25 -4.55
C GLU A 105 8.32 0.18 -4.43
N GLN A 106 7.64 0.42 -5.55
CA GLN A 106 6.17 0.49 -5.62
C GLN A 106 5.66 -0.62 -6.55
N VAL A 107 4.36 -0.88 -6.49
CA VAL A 107 3.71 -1.87 -7.37
C VAL A 107 3.51 -1.31 -8.78
N GLY A 108 3.27 0.00 -8.90
CA GLY A 108 3.18 0.68 -10.18
C GLY A 108 3.37 2.18 -10.05
N TYR A 109 3.56 2.83 -11.21
CA TYR A 109 3.87 4.24 -11.31
C TYR A 109 2.93 4.92 -12.30
N LEU A 110 2.44 6.10 -11.94
CA LEU A 110 1.55 6.92 -12.76
C LEU A 110 2.23 8.25 -13.01
N GLU A 111 2.36 8.61 -14.28
CA GLU A 111 2.77 9.95 -14.64
C GLU A 111 1.57 10.89 -14.57
N THR A 112 1.69 11.89 -13.71
CA THR A 112 0.80 13.03 -13.59
C THR A 112 1.57 14.29 -14.02
N ASP A 113 0.92 15.46 -14.03
CA ASP A 113 1.51 16.70 -14.57
C ASP A 113 2.95 16.98 -14.05
N ASN A 114 3.95 16.59 -14.87
CA ASN A 114 5.40 16.65 -14.61
C ASN A 114 5.90 15.94 -13.34
N LYS A 115 5.15 14.94 -12.84
CA LYS A 115 5.52 14.16 -11.66
C LYS A 115 5.22 12.68 -11.85
N ILE A 116 5.91 11.84 -11.07
CA ILE A 116 5.56 10.43 -10.93
C ILE A 116 4.91 10.21 -9.57
N LEU A 117 3.74 9.58 -9.59
CA LEU A 117 3.07 9.05 -8.42
C LEU A 117 3.21 7.53 -8.40
N GLY A 118 3.93 7.02 -7.42
CA GLY A 118 4.01 5.59 -7.12
C GLY A 118 2.83 5.12 -6.29
N PHE A 119 2.49 3.84 -6.39
CA PHE A 119 1.49 3.23 -5.51
C PHE A 119 1.85 1.83 -5.04
N GLN A 120 1.51 1.57 -3.78
CA GLN A 120 1.57 0.25 -3.17
C GLN A 120 0.16 -0.14 -2.69
N ILE A 121 -0.16 -1.42 -2.77
CA ILE A 121 -1.39 -1.95 -2.18
C ILE A 121 -1.00 -2.74 -0.93
N ILE A 122 -1.70 -2.53 0.17
CA ILE A 122 -1.58 -3.34 1.39
C ILE A 122 -3.01 -3.58 1.88
N GLU A 123 -3.39 -4.85 2.03
CA GLU A 123 -4.78 -5.24 2.31
C GLU A 123 -5.75 -4.56 1.31
N TYR A 124 -6.72 -3.78 1.81
CA TYR A 124 -7.71 -3.04 1.03
C TYR A 124 -7.29 -1.60 0.69
N MET A 125 -6.06 -1.21 1.01
CA MET A 125 -5.62 0.18 0.94
C MET A 125 -4.56 0.35 -0.14
N ILE A 126 -4.76 1.34 -1.01
CA ILE A 126 -3.71 1.83 -1.90
C ILE A 126 -3.07 3.05 -1.25
N PHE A 127 -1.76 2.98 -1.06
CA PHE A 127 -0.92 4.05 -0.56
C PHE A 127 -0.27 4.74 -1.74
N TRP A 128 -0.50 6.04 -1.87
CA TRP A 128 0.07 6.87 -2.93
C TRP A 128 1.31 7.60 -2.42
N SER A 129 2.35 7.66 -3.25
CA SER A 129 3.59 8.34 -2.91
C SER A 129 4.17 9.13 -4.07
N GLU A 130 4.60 10.37 -3.85
CA GLU A 130 5.45 11.09 -4.82
C GLU A 130 6.90 10.56 -4.78
N SER A 131 7.65 10.86 -5.84
CA SER A 131 9.10 10.65 -5.89
C SER A 131 9.81 11.47 -4.81
N SER A 132 10.73 10.86 -4.07
CA SER A 132 11.61 11.55 -3.11
C SER A 132 12.53 12.57 -3.79
N LEU A 133 12.82 12.38 -5.08
CA LEU A 133 13.58 13.35 -5.87
C LEU A 133 12.63 14.22 -6.69
N ASN A 134 12.81 15.53 -6.56
CA ASN A 134 12.20 16.52 -7.43
C ASN A 134 12.73 16.41 -8.85
N HIS A 135 11.82 16.56 -9.82
CA HIS A 135 12.19 16.76 -11.21
C HIS A 135 13.09 17.99 -11.31
N ASP A 136 14.28 17.80 -11.87
CA ASP A 136 15.22 18.88 -12.16
C ASP A 136 15.37 18.96 -13.68
N PRO A 137 14.71 19.93 -14.34
CA PRO A 137 14.75 20.06 -15.80
C PRO A 137 16.12 20.47 -16.33
N LYS A 138 17.04 20.88 -15.44
CA LYS A 138 18.44 21.21 -15.77
C LYS A 138 19.39 20.03 -15.53
N SER A 139 18.89 18.94 -14.95
CA SER A 139 19.69 17.75 -14.68
C SER A 139 19.98 17.06 -16.01
N THR A 140 21.21 17.21 -16.48
CA THR A 140 21.75 16.44 -17.61
C THR A 140 22.16 15.03 -17.20
N SER A 141 22.12 14.71 -15.90
CA SER A 141 22.64 13.46 -15.37
C SER A 141 21.63 12.32 -15.55
N PRO A 142 21.95 11.31 -16.38
CA PRO A 142 21.17 10.08 -16.46
C PRO A 142 21.29 9.24 -15.17
N ASP A 143 22.21 9.58 -14.25
CA ASP A 143 22.49 8.75 -13.09
C ASP A 143 21.76 9.23 -11.83
N ILE A 144 20.46 8.93 -11.81
CA ILE A 144 19.55 9.21 -10.68
C ILE A 144 20.03 8.59 -9.37
N THR A 145 20.81 7.50 -9.43
CA THR A 145 21.38 6.86 -8.24
C THR A 145 22.31 7.78 -7.46
N ASN A 146 23.14 8.58 -8.14
CA ASN A 146 24.04 9.53 -7.45
C ASN A 146 23.26 10.67 -6.79
N ARG A 147 22.19 11.14 -7.44
CA ARG A 147 21.28 12.14 -6.86
C ARG A 147 20.56 11.58 -5.63
N PHE A 148 20.07 10.34 -5.71
CA PHE A 148 19.45 9.69 -4.56
C PHE A 148 20.43 9.58 -3.38
N GLU A 149 21.70 9.29 -3.63
CA GLU A 149 22.69 9.22 -2.56
C GLU A 149 23.01 10.56 -1.93
N LYS A 150 23.17 11.60 -2.77
CA LYS A 150 23.57 12.93 -2.33
C LYS A 150 22.42 13.69 -1.64
N ASP A 151 21.22 13.61 -2.21
CA ASP A 151 20.14 14.54 -1.89
C ASP A 151 19.14 13.95 -0.87
N ILE A 152 19.10 12.62 -0.70
CA ILE A 152 18.16 11.95 0.20
C ILE A 152 18.86 11.45 1.46
N THR A 153 18.47 11.97 2.62
CA THR A 153 18.95 11.52 3.93
C THR A 153 18.15 10.31 4.44
N GLY A 154 18.61 9.63 5.50
CA GLY A 154 17.84 8.56 6.13
C GLY A 154 16.54 9.04 6.76
N GLY A 155 16.56 10.22 7.37
CA GLY A 155 15.36 10.86 7.93
C GLY A 155 14.31 11.19 6.87
N SER A 156 14.70 11.90 5.80
CA SER A 156 13.77 12.20 4.70
C SER A 156 13.24 10.92 4.04
N PHE A 157 14.10 9.93 3.83
CA PHE A 157 13.68 8.67 3.22
C PHE A 157 12.69 7.91 4.11
N TYR A 158 12.93 7.87 5.42
CA TYR A 158 11.99 7.26 6.37
C TYR A 158 10.62 7.96 6.36
N LEU A 159 10.60 9.30 6.35
CA LEU A 159 9.36 10.07 6.29
C LEU A 159 8.58 9.81 5.00
N ASP A 160 9.27 9.63 3.87
CA ASP A 160 8.66 9.23 2.60
C ASP A 160 8.12 7.79 2.61
N MET A 161 8.63 6.92 3.48
CA MET A 161 8.18 5.54 3.62
C MET A 161 6.97 5.36 4.55
N ASP A 162 6.87 6.19 5.60
CA ASP A 162 6.06 5.89 6.80
C ASP A 162 4.55 6.15 6.62
N ALA A 163 4.13 6.86 5.58
CA ALA A 163 2.71 7.01 5.29
C ALA A 163 2.52 7.44 3.85
N ALA A 164 1.32 7.16 3.34
CA ALA A 164 0.77 7.80 2.14
C ALA A 164 0.89 9.34 2.20
N ASN A 165 2.03 9.88 1.82
CA ASN A 165 2.27 11.33 1.78
C ASN A 165 1.31 12.02 0.79
N GLU A 166 0.76 11.26 -0.18
CA GLU A 166 -0.28 11.70 -1.11
C GLU A 166 -1.67 11.09 -0.86
N GLY A 167 -1.88 10.54 0.34
CA GLY A 167 -3.18 10.00 0.76
C GLY A 167 -3.45 8.55 0.33
N GLN A 168 -4.60 8.03 0.74
CA GLN A 168 -4.95 6.61 0.62
C GLN A 168 -6.26 6.42 -0.17
N THR A 169 -6.34 5.33 -0.92
CA THR A 169 -7.60 4.88 -1.54
C THR A 169 -8.06 3.59 -0.89
N ASN A 170 -9.24 3.63 -0.27
CA ASN A 170 -9.87 2.46 0.32
C ASN A 170 -10.65 1.67 -0.75
N LEU A 171 -10.34 0.39 -0.90
CA LEU A 171 -10.98 -0.55 -1.81
C LEU A 171 -12.09 -1.36 -1.15
N LYS A 172 -12.16 -1.39 0.19
CA LYS A 172 -13.13 -2.18 0.97
C LYS A 172 -14.59 -1.81 0.68
N ASP A 173 -14.82 -0.56 0.27
CA ASP A 173 -16.17 -0.10 -0.06
C ASP A 173 -16.70 -0.73 -1.37
N VAL A 174 -15.79 -1.11 -2.28
CA VAL A 174 -16.17 -1.63 -3.61
C VAL A 174 -15.86 -3.12 -3.80
N ILE A 175 -14.78 -3.64 -3.21
CA ILE A 175 -14.43 -5.07 -3.23
C ILE A 175 -15.23 -5.78 -2.14
N LYS A 176 -16.09 -6.72 -2.52
CA LYS A 176 -16.97 -7.44 -1.59
C LYS A 176 -16.42 -8.81 -1.20
N ASN A 177 -15.59 -9.42 -2.03
CA ASN A 177 -14.99 -10.71 -1.72
C ASN A 177 -13.88 -10.55 -0.67
N PRO A 178 -14.03 -11.10 0.54
CA PRO A 178 -13.04 -10.97 1.61
C PRO A 178 -11.69 -11.59 1.23
N GLU A 179 -11.68 -12.59 0.32
CA GLU A 179 -10.47 -13.30 -0.12
C GLU A 179 -9.55 -12.45 -1.00
N MET A 180 -10.08 -11.41 -1.64
CA MET A 180 -9.27 -10.54 -2.51
C MET A 180 -8.14 -9.83 -1.77
N CYS A 181 -8.35 -9.54 -0.48
CA CYS A 181 -7.42 -8.80 0.37
C CYS A 181 -7.37 -9.40 1.79
N SER A 182 -7.53 -10.72 1.93
CA SER A 182 -7.67 -11.40 3.24
C SER A 182 -6.39 -11.31 4.09
N ARG A 183 -6.53 -11.29 5.41
CA ARG A 183 -5.40 -11.27 6.37
C ARG A 183 -4.80 -12.67 6.56
N GLY A 184 -3.73 -12.98 5.83
CA GLY A 184 -2.70 -13.90 6.33
C GLY A 184 -1.77 -13.16 7.30
N SER A 185 -0.95 -13.89 8.06
CA SER A 185 0.00 -13.39 9.08
C SER A 185 1.17 -12.53 8.55
N GLY A 186 0.95 -11.81 7.45
CA GLY A 186 1.85 -10.83 6.83
C GLY A 186 1.13 -9.85 5.91
N GLY A 187 -0.20 -9.75 5.95
CA GLY A 187 -1.00 -8.88 5.08
C GLY A 187 -0.97 -9.32 3.62
N SER A 188 -2.00 -10.04 3.15
CA SER A 188 -2.03 -10.53 1.77
C SER A 188 -2.33 -9.37 0.82
N THR A 189 -1.27 -8.77 0.27
CA THR A 189 -1.36 -7.74 -0.75
C THR A 189 -1.85 -8.36 -2.05
N PRO A 190 -2.96 -7.91 -2.67
CA PRO A 190 -3.34 -8.42 -3.99
C PRO A 190 -2.26 -8.13 -5.02
N ILE A 191 -2.09 -9.06 -5.97
CA ILE A 191 -1.12 -8.94 -7.06
C ILE A 191 -1.74 -8.05 -8.14
N VAL A 192 -1.09 -6.91 -8.43
CA VAL A 192 -1.46 -6.08 -9.58
C VAL A 192 -0.93 -6.75 -10.84
N THR A 193 -1.84 -7.11 -11.73
CA THR A 193 -1.49 -7.76 -13.02
C THR A 193 -1.51 -6.78 -14.18
N GLY A 194 -2.04 -5.58 -13.98
CA GLY A 194 -1.99 -4.51 -14.96
C GLY A 194 -2.83 -3.32 -14.55
N PHE A 195 -2.53 -2.19 -15.16
CA PHE A 195 -3.29 -0.96 -14.98
C PHE A 195 -3.27 -0.10 -16.24
N GLN A 196 -4.33 0.67 -16.40
CA GLN A 196 -4.58 1.46 -17.60
C GLN A 196 -5.55 2.59 -17.29
N TRP A 197 -5.58 3.61 -18.14
CA TRP A 197 -6.70 4.53 -18.16
C TRP A 197 -7.91 3.87 -18.84
N ASP A 198 -9.07 4.05 -18.22
CA ASP A 198 -10.37 3.73 -18.78
C ASP A 198 -11.26 4.97 -18.64
N LYS A 199 -11.35 5.73 -19.73
CA LYS A 199 -11.84 7.12 -19.72
C LYS A 199 -11.00 7.94 -18.74
N ASN A 200 -11.63 8.60 -17.75
CA ASN A 200 -10.96 9.43 -16.74
C ASN A 200 -10.69 8.69 -15.42
N LEU A 201 -10.80 7.35 -15.41
CA LEU A 201 -10.58 6.53 -14.22
C LEU A 201 -9.36 5.64 -14.42
N LEU A 202 -8.59 5.46 -13.36
CA LEU A 202 -7.54 4.46 -13.32
C LEU A 202 -8.18 3.10 -13.11
N LYS A 203 -8.01 2.19 -14.07
CA LYS A 203 -8.46 0.81 -14.01
C LYS A 203 -7.31 -0.07 -13.56
N LEU A 204 -7.42 -0.70 -12.40
CA LEU A 204 -6.45 -1.68 -11.89
C LEU A 204 -7.01 -3.09 -12.00
N ARG A 205 -6.19 -4.05 -12.42
CA ARG A 205 -6.50 -5.48 -12.42
C ARG A 205 -5.72 -6.15 -11.29
N LEU A 206 -6.44 -6.83 -10.42
CA LEU A 206 -5.96 -7.43 -9.19
C LEU A 206 -6.24 -8.94 -9.21
N ILE A 207 -5.30 -9.73 -8.69
CA ILE A 207 -5.48 -11.15 -8.42
C ILE A 207 -5.13 -11.38 -6.95
N ASP A 208 -5.91 -12.21 -6.26
CA ASP A 208 -5.61 -12.57 -4.87
C ASP A 208 -4.35 -13.45 -4.79
N GLN A 209 -3.78 -13.59 -3.59
CA GLN A 209 -2.54 -14.38 -3.42
C GLN A 209 -2.72 -15.87 -3.74
N THR A 210 -3.93 -16.43 -3.58
CA THR A 210 -4.23 -17.82 -3.95
C THR A 210 -4.47 -17.99 -5.46
N LYS A 211 -4.56 -16.88 -6.20
CA LYS A 211 -4.86 -16.81 -7.63
C LYS A 211 -6.21 -17.42 -8.02
N GLN A 212 -7.14 -17.55 -7.07
CA GLN A 212 -8.49 -18.09 -7.29
C GLN A 212 -9.50 -17.00 -7.66
N TYR A 213 -9.24 -15.76 -7.26
CA TYR A 213 -10.13 -14.63 -7.45
C TYR A 213 -9.40 -13.48 -8.15
N GLU A 214 -10.12 -12.79 -9.02
CA GLU A 214 -9.65 -11.56 -9.65
C GLU A 214 -10.69 -10.45 -9.48
N ALA A 215 -10.18 -9.23 -9.32
CA ALA A 215 -10.97 -8.03 -9.29
C ALA A 215 -10.44 -7.01 -10.29
N THR A 216 -11.34 -6.27 -10.92
CA THR A 216 -11.01 -5.06 -11.66
C THR A 216 -11.61 -3.88 -10.91
N VAL A 217 -10.80 -2.90 -10.53
CA VAL A 217 -11.26 -1.71 -9.79
C VAL A 217 -11.05 -0.45 -10.61
N TRP A 218 -11.98 0.49 -10.50
CA TRP A 218 -11.89 1.80 -11.15
C TRP A 218 -11.77 2.89 -10.09
N ILE A 219 -10.72 3.69 -10.19
CA ILE A 219 -10.35 4.71 -9.22
C ILE A 219 -10.41 6.07 -9.89
N ASP A 220 -11.12 6.99 -9.24
CA ASP A 220 -11.08 8.40 -9.59
C ASP A 220 -9.84 9.01 -8.96
N MET A 221 -8.88 9.38 -9.81
CA MET A 221 -7.59 9.89 -9.39
C MET A 221 -7.65 11.31 -8.85
N LYS A 222 -8.69 12.09 -9.20
CA LYS A 222 -8.91 13.42 -8.61
C LYS A 222 -9.40 13.31 -7.17
N SER A 223 -10.36 12.42 -6.91
CA SER A 223 -10.94 12.26 -5.58
C SER A 223 -10.25 11.18 -4.73
N ARG A 224 -9.33 10.41 -5.30
CA ARG A 224 -8.69 9.22 -4.69
C ARG A 224 -9.68 8.18 -4.17
N LYS A 225 -10.86 8.06 -4.81
CA LYS A 225 -11.91 7.11 -4.38
C LYS A 225 -12.10 6.03 -5.42
N ALA A 226 -12.19 4.79 -4.96
CA ALA A 226 -12.67 3.69 -5.78
C ALA A 226 -14.17 3.91 -6.08
N LYS A 227 -14.55 3.81 -7.36
CA LYS A 227 -15.92 4.05 -7.82
C LYS A 227 -16.71 2.76 -7.97
N LYS A 228 -16.06 1.70 -8.44
CA LYS A 228 -16.65 0.37 -8.59
C LYS A 228 -15.57 -0.71 -8.66
N ALA A 229 -16.00 -1.95 -8.45
CA ALA A 229 -15.22 -3.15 -8.69
C ALA A 229 -16.06 -4.17 -9.48
N GLU A 230 -15.40 -5.00 -10.27
CA GLU A 230 -15.95 -6.21 -10.89
C GLU A 230 -15.12 -7.40 -10.40
N GLU A 231 -15.78 -8.38 -9.78
CA GLU A 231 -15.14 -9.51 -9.12
C GLU A 231 -15.59 -10.82 -9.75
N LYS A 232 -14.67 -11.77 -9.91
CA LYS A 232 -14.99 -13.12 -10.37
C LYS A 232 -13.90 -14.11 -9.96
N ARG A 233 -14.20 -15.40 -10.13
CA ARG A 233 -13.17 -16.44 -10.05
C ARG A 233 -12.27 -16.37 -11.27
N THR A 234 -10.98 -16.64 -11.06
CA THR A 234 -10.07 -16.92 -12.16
C THR A 234 -10.42 -18.28 -12.77
N LYS A 235 -9.82 -18.61 -13.92
CA LYS A 235 -9.95 -19.97 -14.49
C LYS A 235 -9.51 -21.07 -13.51
N TYR A 236 -8.48 -20.78 -12.70
CA TYR A 236 -7.97 -21.70 -11.69
C TYR A 236 -8.94 -21.82 -10.51
N GLY A 237 -9.46 -20.69 -10.01
CA GLY A 237 -10.45 -20.68 -8.93
C GLY A 237 -11.75 -21.37 -9.32
N GLU A 238 -12.19 -21.21 -10.57
CA GLU A 238 -13.38 -21.90 -11.08
C GLU A 238 -13.16 -23.42 -11.12
N LYS A 239 -11.99 -23.88 -11.56
CA LYS A 239 -11.64 -25.30 -11.53
C LYS A 239 -11.70 -25.88 -10.11
N ILE A 240 -11.08 -25.20 -9.13
CA ILE A 240 -11.13 -25.63 -7.72
C ILE A 240 -12.57 -25.69 -7.22
N PHE A 241 -13.37 -24.69 -7.53
CA PHE A 241 -14.76 -24.64 -7.10
C PHE A 241 -15.56 -25.84 -7.65
N GLN A 242 -15.41 -26.16 -8.94
CA GLN A 242 -16.09 -27.32 -9.54
C GLN A 242 -15.65 -28.65 -8.92
N GLU A 243 -14.36 -28.82 -8.62
CA GLU A 243 -13.83 -30.01 -7.93
C GLU A 243 -14.43 -30.15 -6.52
N GLN A 244 -14.58 -29.04 -5.79
CA GLN A 244 -15.21 -29.04 -4.47
C GLN A 244 -16.70 -29.37 -4.52
N VAL A 245 -17.42 -28.84 -5.51
CA VAL A 245 -18.85 -29.12 -5.71
C VAL A 245 -19.07 -30.60 -6.01
N GLU A 246 -18.28 -31.19 -6.90
CA GLU A 246 -18.40 -32.62 -7.23
C GLU A 246 -18.00 -33.50 -6.04
N ALA A 247 -16.94 -33.15 -5.31
CA ALA A 247 -16.54 -33.87 -4.10
C ALA A 247 -17.63 -33.83 -3.01
N ALA A 248 -18.31 -32.68 -2.85
CA ALA A 248 -19.42 -32.54 -1.90
C ALA A 248 -20.62 -33.39 -2.31
N ARG A 249 -20.95 -33.43 -3.60
CA ARG A 249 -22.02 -34.28 -4.15
C ARG A 249 -21.73 -35.76 -3.92
N VAL A 250 -20.53 -36.23 -4.25
CA VAL A 250 -20.12 -37.63 -4.04
C VAL A 250 -20.22 -38.02 -2.55
N ARG A 251 -19.82 -37.12 -1.63
CA ARG A 251 -19.98 -37.34 -0.19
C ARG A 251 -21.44 -37.41 0.24
N ALA A 252 -22.29 -36.53 -0.28
CA ALA A 252 -23.72 -36.52 0.02
C ALA A 252 -24.40 -37.83 -0.44
N ASP A 253 -24.10 -38.28 -1.67
CA ASP A 253 -24.63 -39.52 -2.22
C ASP A 253 -24.18 -40.75 -1.41
N LYS A 254 -22.93 -40.76 -0.94
CA LYS A 254 -22.42 -41.82 -0.07
C LYS A 254 -23.17 -41.86 1.27
N MET A 255 -23.34 -40.72 1.92
CA MET A 255 -24.07 -40.63 3.20
C MET A 255 -25.55 -41.00 3.06
N ALA A 256 -26.19 -40.66 1.93
CA ALA A 256 -27.58 -41.03 1.67
C ALA A 256 -27.75 -42.56 1.50
N LYS A 257 -26.81 -43.22 0.81
CA LYS A 257 -26.82 -44.69 0.66
C LYS A 257 -26.57 -45.41 1.98
N GLU A 258 -25.69 -44.88 2.84
CA GLU A 258 -25.43 -45.44 4.17
C GLU A 258 -26.64 -45.33 5.10
N LYS A 259 -27.44 -44.25 5.00
CA LYS A 259 -28.69 -44.08 5.76
C LYS A 259 -29.84 -44.98 5.30
N ASN A 260 -29.92 -45.33 4.02
CA ASN A 260 -30.98 -46.19 3.48
C ASN A 260 -30.73 -47.70 3.70
N ASN A 261 -29.54 -48.07 4.17
CA ASN A 261 -29.14 -49.45 4.46
C ASN A 261 -29.13 -49.76 5.99
N GLN A 262 -29.68 -48.86 6.80
CA GLN A 262 -29.96 -49.05 8.24
C GLN A 262 -31.47 -49.15 8.46
#